data_AF-L8H2P9-F1
#
_entry.id   AF-L8H2P9-F1
#
_cell.length_a   1.000
_cell.length_b   1.000
_cell.length_c   1.000
_cell.angle_alpha   90.00
_cell.angle_beta   90.00
_cell.angle_gamma   90.00
#
_symmetry.space_group_name_H-M   'P 1'
#
loop_
_entity.id
_entity.type
_entity.pdbx_description
1 polymer ?
#
loop_
_entity_poly.entity_id
_entity_poly.type
_entity_poly.pdbx_seq_one_letter_code
_entity_poly.pdbx_strand_id
1 'polypeptide(L)'
;MYDKFGKDYVSGQGGEVDISFAFKMLFGAGKFDDVIGEMNLFSSFMADEQSESAKAEQEKAQRERIEKLATTLHFIKLEPYTAGNTKEWVVLMEQDIEEKLEVPGGASLLLHIGYIYIQEAKQHDNRWFGLESFVSELSEKGHIVSEALSLVSEARKLQLVQQQLEGSQDTDVQMKALNQGINLVWKLGKLEIEQVLRQACEKMFKDCKDKKTRKKLVDGLRKLGEMYQKAAKKVGVARRAAPTINDFGEHFGGVPPTEQQQQDGTAIGGNEGKKAKGKDGKWV
;
A
#
# COMPACT_ATOMS: atom_id res chain seq x y z
N MET A 1 13.73 -9.70 22.65
CA MET A 1 13.01 -10.60 21.72
C MET A 1 12.82 -9.99 20.32
N TYR A 2 13.45 -8.86 19.98
CA TYR A 2 13.08 -8.01 18.82
C TYR A 2 13.90 -8.21 17.53
N ASP A 3 14.74 -9.25 17.45
CA ASP A 3 15.69 -9.45 16.34
C ASP A 3 15.61 -10.87 15.75
N LYS A 4 14.49 -11.57 16.00
CA LYS A 4 14.41 -12.99 15.67
C LYS A 4 14.46 -13.24 14.16
N PHE A 5 13.79 -12.39 13.38
CA PHE A 5 13.67 -12.60 11.94
C PHE A 5 14.69 -11.78 11.14
N GLY A 6 15.18 -10.66 11.67
CA GLY A 6 16.17 -9.83 10.99
C GLY A 6 17.47 -10.56 10.62
N LYS A 7 17.98 -11.36 11.55
CA LYS A 7 19.17 -12.18 11.30
C LYS A 7 18.99 -13.20 10.19
N ASP A 8 17.81 -13.80 10.05
CA ASP A 8 17.54 -14.80 9.01
C ASP A 8 17.52 -14.17 7.61
N TYR A 9 17.02 -12.93 7.49
CA TYR A 9 17.07 -12.16 6.22
C TYR A 9 18.48 -11.78 5.80
N VAL A 10 19.37 -11.50 6.76
CA VAL A 10 20.72 -10.96 6.52
C VAL A 10 21.78 -12.06 6.41
N SER A 11 21.61 -13.17 7.14
CA SER A 11 22.60 -14.26 7.22
C SER A 11 22.53 -15.28 6.07
N GLY A 12 21.61 -15.11 5.11
CA GLY A 12 21.59 -15.89 3.87
C GLY A 12 21.23 -17.37 4.02
N GLN A 13 20.69 -17.82 5.17
CA GLN A 13 20.25 -19.22 5.34
C GLN A 13 18.90 -19.54 4.67
N GLY A 14 18.32 -18.62 3.90
CA GLY A 14 17.09 -18.86 3.16
C GLY A 14 16.93 -17.94 1.96
N GLY A 15 17.61 -18.24 0.86
CA GLY A 15 17.30 -17.70 -0.47
C GLY A 15 17.66 -16.23 -0.71
N GLU A 16 17.89 -15.91 -1.98
CA GLU A 16 17.99 -14.53 -2.46
C GLU A 16 16.67 -13.80 -2.17
N VAL A 17 16.72 -12.62 -1.54
CA VAL A 17 15.50 -11.85 -1.22
C VAL A 17 14.91 -11.33 -2.52
N ASP A 18 13.76 -11.87 -2.90
CA ASP A 18 12.99 -11.39 -4.03
C ASP A 18 12.38 -10.00 -3.69
N ILE A 19 13.04 -8.95 -4.18
CA ILE A 19 12.65 -7.55 -3.93
C ILE A 19 11.27 -7.25 -4.53
N SER A 20 10.91 -7.87 -5.66
CA SER A 20 9.61 -7.70 -6.30
C SER A 20 8.50 -8.32 -5.45
N PHE A 21 8.75 -9.50 -4.90
CA PHE A 21 7.83 -10.13 -3.96
C PHE A 21 7.71 -9.34 -2.65
N ALA A 22 8.83 -8.91 -2.07
CA ALA A 22 8.84 -8.06 -0.87
C ALA A 22 8.07 -6.75 -1.09
N PHE A 23 8.17 -6.16 -2.29
CA PHE A 23 7.40 -4.99 -2.69
C PHE A 23 5.90 -5.29 -2.78
N LYS A 24 5.49 -6.36 -3.45
CA LYS A 24 4.10 -6.79 -3.51
C LYS A 24 3.51 -7.00 -2.12
N MET A 25 4.28 -7.58 -1.21
CA MET A 25 3.89 -7.78 0.18
C MET A 25 3.78 -6.48 0.97
N LEU A 26 4.72 -5.54 0.77
CA LEU A 26 4.72 -4.22 1.39
C LEU A 26 3.43 -3.44 1.07
N PHE A 27 2.88 -3.64 -0.13
CA PHE A 27 1.64 -3.00 -0.60
C PHE A 27 0.40 -3.90 -0.49
N GLY A 28 0.43 -4.84 0.45
CA GLY A 28 -0.74 -5.60 0.87
C GLY A 28 -1.01 -6.87 0.07
N ALA A 29 0.02 -7.45 -0.55
CA ALA A 29 -0.01 -8.81 -1.10
C ALA A 29 -1.12 -9.06 -2.13
N GLY A 30 -1.51 -8.04 -2.89
CA GLY A 30 -2.61 -8.10 -3.85
C GLY A 30 -4.02 -7.90 -3.25
N LYS A 31 -4.17 -7.87 -1.92
CA LYS A 31 -5.45 -7.57 -1.25
C LYS A 31 -5.95 -6.14 -1.52
N PHE A 32 -5.11 -5.29 -2.09
CA PHE A 32 -5.45 -3.92 -2.49
C PHE A 32 -5.52 -3.74 -4.01
N ASP A 33 -5.39 -4.79 -4.82
CA ASP A 33 -5.39 -4.66 -6.29
C ASP A 33 -6.72 -4.08 -6.82
N ASP A 34 -7.82 -4.31 -6.11
CA ASP A 34 -9.13 -3.73 -6.41
C ASP A 34 -9.21 -2.21 -6.14
N VAL A 35 -8.25 -1.67 -5.38
CA VAL A 35 -8.20 -0.27 -4.95
C VAL A 35 -7.07 0.48 -5.64
N ILE A 36 -5.87 -0.08 -5.64
CA ILE A 36 -4.66 0.56 -6.16
C ILE A 36 -4.14 -0.13 -7.42
N GLY A 37 -4.54 -1.35 -7.74
CA GLY A 37 -3.98 -2.13 -8.87
C GLY A 37 -2.49 -2.48 -8.68
N GLU A 38 -1.90 -3.12 -9.68
CA GLU A 38 -0.48 -3.48 -9.66
C GLU A 38 0.40 -2.22 -9.63
N MET A 39 1.38 -2.24 -8.74
CA MET A 39 2.29 -1.13 -8.48
C MET A 39 3.47 -1.20 -9.47
N ASN A 40 3.72 -0.11 -10.18
CA ASN A 40 4.72 -0.06 -11.25
C ASN A 40 5.95 0.80 -10.89
N LEU A 41 5.98 1.42 -9.68
CA LEU A 41 7.06 2.37 -9.37
C LEU A 41 8.45 1.73 -9.36
N PHE A 42 8.58 0.51 -8.85
CA PHE A 42 9.90 -0.13 -8.71
C PHE A 42 10.57 -0.28 -10.07
N SER A 43 9.83 -0.77 -11.08
CA SER A 43 10.33 -0.88 -12.45
C SER A 43 10.70 0.46 -13.07
N SER A 44 9.96 1.53 -12.80
CA SER A 44 10.25 2.85 -13.36
C SER A 44 11.41 3.56 -12.67
N PHE A 45 11.63 3.29 -11.38
CA PHE A 45 12.75 3.86 -10.63
C PHE A 45 14.07 3.15 -10.90
N MET A 46 14.02 1.85 -11.18
CA MET A 46 15.21 1.03 -11.46
C MET A 46 15.57 1.01 -12.96
N ALA A 47 14.69 1.51 -13.83
CA ALA A 47 14.96 1.59 -15.26
C ALA A 47 15.76 2.86 -15.60
N ASP A 48 17.01 2.66 -16.08
CA ASP A 48 17.76 3.71 -16.79
C ASP A 48 17.06 4.07 -18.11
N GLU A 49 17.29 5.31 -18.59
CA GLU A 49 16.74 5.96 -19.79
C GLU A 49 15.88 5.06 -20.70
N GLN A 50 14.58 5.01 -20.41
CA GLN A 50 13.62 4.26 -21.22
C GLN A 50 13.46 4.90 -22.61
N SER A 51 13.45 4.05 -23.64
CA SER A 51 13.08 4.44 -25.00
C SER A 51 11.68 5.06 -25.03
N GLU A 52 11.39 5.89 -26.04
CA GLU A 52 10.04 6.45 -26.23
C GLU A 52 8.95 5.37 -26.29
N SER A 53 9.26 4.17 -26.84
CA SER A 53 8.33 3.05 -26.89
C SER A 53 7.99 2.50 -25.50
N ALA A 54 8.99 2.35 -24.62
CA ALA A 54 8.78 1.86 -23.26
C ALA A 54 7.96 2.86 -22.43
N LYS A 55 8.20 4.16 -22.61
CA LYS A 55 7.40 5.22 -21.97
C LYS A 55 5.94 5.18 -22.44
N ALA A 56 5.72 5.03 -23.75
CA ALA A 56 4.37 4.94 -24.30
C ALA A 56 3.60 3.70 -23.80
N GLU A 57 4.28 2.55 -23.68
CA GLU A 57 3.70 1.33 -23.14
C GLU A 57 3.35 1.49 -21.66
N GLN A 58 4.24 2.10 -20.86
CA GLN A 58 3.97 2.40 -19.46
C GLN A 58 2.79 3.37 -19.30
N GLU A 59 2.72 4.43 -20.10
CA GLU A 59 1.59 5.36 -20.07
C GLU A 59 0.28 4.65 -20.41
N LYS A 60 0.29 3.73 -21.38
CA LYS A 60 -0.87 2.94 -21.75
C LYS A 60 -1.31 2.04 -20.60
N ALA A 61 -0.39 1.28 -20.01
CA ALA A 61 -0.66 0.42 -18.85
C ALA A 61 -1.22 1.24 -17.66
N GLN A 62 -0.66 2.43 -17.42
CA GLN A 62 -1.16 3.33 -16.40
C GLN A 62 -2.60 3.79 -16.70
N ARG A 63 -2.91 4.18 -17.94
CA ARG A 63 -4.27 4.58 -18.33
C ARG A 63 -5.27 3.44 -18.14
N GLU A 64 -4.91 2.23 -18.55
CA GLU A 64 -5.75 1.03 -18.37
C GLU A 64 -5.99 0.73 -16.90
N ARG A 65 -4.96 0.85 -16.06
CA ARG A 65 -5.08 0.74 -14.60
C ARG A 65 -6.06 1.78 -14.04
N ILE A 66 -5.92 3.06 -14.40
CA ILE A 66 -6.81 4.13 -13.95
C ILE A 66 -8.26 3.84 -14.37
N GLU A 67 -8.49 3.35 -15.59
CA GLU A 67 -9.82 3.04 -16.08
C GLU A 67 -10.47 1.88 -15.34
N LYS A 68 -9.73 0.79 -15.11
CA LYS A 68 -10.19 -0.36 -14.34
C LYS A 68 -10.55 0.05 -12.90
N LEU A 69 -9.69 0.85 -12.25
CA LEU A 69 -9.91 1.29 -10.88
C LEU A 69 -11.09 2.27 -10.77
N ALA A 70 -11.23 3.21 -11.69
CA ALA A 70 -12.37 4.12 -11.73
C ALA A 70 -13.70 3.36 -11.88
N THR A 71 -13.71 2.36 -12.75
CA THR A 71 -14.87 1.47 -12.97
C THR A 71 -15.18 0.64 -11.73
N THR A 72 -14.16 0.04 -11.11
CA THR A 72 -14.31 -0.77 -9.88
C THR A 72 -14.83 0.08 -8.72
N LEU A 73 -14.25 1.26 -8.51
CA LEU A 73 -14.69 2.20 -7.48
C LEU A 73 -16.16 2.60 -7.69
N HIS A 74 -16.55 2.92 -8.93
CA HIS A 74 -17.93 3.29 -9.23
C HIS A 74 -18.90 2.12 -9.00
N PHE A 75 -18.77 1.06 -9.79
CA PHE A 75 -19.82 0.04 -9.90
C PHE A 75 -19.76 -1.00 -8.77
N ILE A 76 -18.57 -1.34 -8.29
CA ILE A 76 -18.42 -2.37 -7.25
C ILE A 76 -18.46 -1.75 -5.86
N LYS A 77 -17.72 -0.66 -5.64
CA LYS A 77 -17.56 -0.09 -4.30
C LYS A 77 -18.60 0.97 -3.95
N LEU A 78 -19.11 1.77 -4.89
CA LEU A 78 -20.00 2.91 -4.54
C LEU A 78 -21.45 2.75 -5.01
N GLU A 79 -21.71 2.03 -6.09
CA GLU A 79 -23.07 1.84 -6.62
C GLU A 79 -24.05 1.20 -5.61
N PRO A 80 -23.68 0.15 -4.84
CA PRO A 80 -24.62 -0.39 -3.85
C PRO A 80 -25.03 0.66 -2.80
N TYR A 81 -24.10 1.54 -2.40
CA TYR A 81 -24.41 2.66 -1.52
C TYR A 81 -25.32 3.69 -2.20
N THR A 82 -25.03 4.09 -3.44
CA THR A 82 -25.82 5.12 -4.15
C THR A 82 -27.23 4.64 -4.52
N ALA A 83 -27.41 3.32 -4.72
CA ALA A 83 -28.69 2.65 -4.92
C ALA A 83 -29.55 2.58 -3.65
N GLY A 84 -28.97 2.82 -2.46
CA GLY A 84 -29.69 2.81 -1.18
C GLY A 84 -29.55 1.51 -0.38
N ASN A 85 -28.73 0.56 -0.83
CA ASN A 85 -28.45 -0.70 -0.13
C ASN A 85 -27.40 -0.48 0.98
N THR A 86 -27.57 0.56 1.79
CA THR A 86 -26.53 1.08 2.69
C THR A 86 -26.15 0.08 3.79
N LYS A 87 -27.10 -0.71 4.31
CA LYS A 87 -26.81 -1.66 5.40
C LYS A 87 -25.94 -2.81 4.90
N GLU A 88 -26.35 -3.42 3.81
CA GLU A 88 -25.64 -4.50 3.14
C GLU A 88 -24.28 -4.03 2.65
N TRP A 89 -24.22 -2.82 2.09
CA TRP A 89 -22.98 -2.18 1.69
C TRP A 89 -21.99 -2.01 2.86
N VAL A 90 -22.45 -1.55 4.02
CA VAL A 90 -21.59 -1.42 5.20
C VAL A 90 -20.99 -2.78 5.59
N VAL A 91 -21.79 -3.85 5.62
CA VAL A 91 -21.30 -5.20 5.95
C VAL A 91 -20.24 -5.66 4.95
N LEU A 92 -20.48 -5.48 3.65
CA LEU A 92 -19.52 -5.85 2.60
C LEU A 92 -18.20 -5.07 2.71
N MET A 93 -18.28 -3.76 3.00
CA MET A 93 -17.07 -2.95 3.16
C MET A 93 -16.33 -3.27 4.45
N GLU A 94 -17.03 -3.60 5.54
CA GLU A 94 -16.38 -4.03 6.78
C GLU A 94 -15.64 -5.36 6.60
N GLN A 95 -16.21 -6.32 5.89
CA GLN A 95 -15.53 -7.57 5.53
C GLN A 95 -14.30 -7.35 4.66
N ASP A 96 -14.41 -6.54 3.60
CA ASP A 96 -13.28 -6.17 2.73
C ASP A 96 -12.15 -5.47 3.50
N ILE A 97 -12.51 -4.61 4.46
CA ILE A 97 -11.56 -3.94 5.35
C ILE A 97 -10.88 -4.94 6.29
N GLU A 98 -11.61 -5.89 6.86
CA GLU A 98 -11.05 -6.92 7.74
C GLU A 98 -9.98 -7.74 7.01
N GLU A 99 -10.26 -8.22 5.80
CA GLU A 99 -9.26 -8.93 4.98
C GLU A 99 -8.03 -8.06 4.68
N LYS A 100 -8.24 -6.77 4.39
CA LYS A 100 -7.16 -5.81 4.13
C LYS A 100 -6.33 -5.49 5.38
N LEU A 101 -6.85 -5.69 6.58
CA LEU A 101 -6.10 -5.50 7.83
C LEU A 101 -5.20 -6.68 8.18
N GLU A 102 -5.46 -7.87 7.61
CA GLU A 102 -4.69 -9.10 7.90
C GLU A 102 -3.33 -9.13 7.20
N VAL A 103 -3.11 -8.28 6.19
CA VAL A 103 -1.86 -8.23 5.43
C VAL A 103 -0.88 -7.19 5.98
N PRO A 104 0.44 -7.42 5.85
CA PRO A 104 1.46 -6.44 6.22
C PRO A 104 1.20 -5.08 5.57
N GLY A 105 1.30 -4.01 6.37
CA GLY A 105 1.04 -2.65 5.91
C GLY A 105 -0.43 -2.29 5.68
N GLY A 106 -1.35 -3.25 5.77
CA GLY A 106 -2.78 -3.09 5.49
C GLY A 106 -3.44 -1.93 6.22
N ALA A 107 -3.25 -1.83 7.54
CA ALA A 107 -3.76 -0.70 8.31
C ALA A 107 -3.18 0.66 7.87
N SER A 108 -1.89 0.70 7.53
CA SER A 108 -1.23 1.93 7.04
C SER A 108 -1.75 2.33 5.65
N LEU A 109 -1.96 1.36 4.77
CA LEU A 109 -2.59 1.55 3.44
C LEU A 109 -4.01 2.08 3.58
N LEU A 110 -4.87 1.42 4.36
CA LEU A 110 -6.25 1.86 4.61
C LEU A 110 -6.29 3.30 5.15
N LEU A 111 -5.38 3.66 6.06
CA LEU A 111 -5.30 5.02 6.60
C LEU A 111 -4.94 6.05 5.52
N HIS A 112 -3.99 5.73 4.64
CA HIS A 112 -3.55 6.61 3.54
C HIS A 112 -4.62 6.74 2.45
N ILE A 113 -5.15 5.62 1.97
CA ILE A 113 -6.23 5.54 0.97
C ILE A 113 -7.47 6.26 1.48
N GLY A 114 -7.87 5.99 2.73
CA GLY A 114 -9.03 6.63 3.34
C GLY A 114 -8.88 8.14 3.46
N TYR A 115 -7.66 8.65 3.71
CA TYR A 115 -7.39 10.08 3.63
C TYR A 115 -7.63 10.62 2.22
N ILE A 116 -7.07 9.98 1.18
CA ILE A 116 -7.20 10.44 -0.20
C ILE A 116 -8.67 10.49 -0.62
N TYR A 117 -9.44 9.43 -0.37
CA TYR A 117 -10.87 9.38 -0.68
C TYR A 117 -11.67 10.49 0.00
N ILE A 118 -11.38 10.80 1.27
CA ILE A 118 -12.02 11.93 1.96
C ILE A 118 -11.67 13.27 1.29
N GLN A 119 -10.42 13.46 0.85
CA GLN A 119 -10.01 14.70 0.16
C GLN A 119 -10.65 14.83 -1.22
N GLU A 120 -10.65 13.76 -2.02
CA GLU A 120 -11.28 13.74 -3.34
C GLU A 120 -12.79 13.98 -3.24
N ALA A 121 -13.45 13.39 -2.25
CA ALA A 121 -14.86 13.68 -1.97
C ALA A 121 -15.09 15.17 -1.66
N LYS A 122 -14.24 15.78 -0.82
CA LYS A 122 -14.33 17.22 -0.51
C LYS A 122 -14.14 18.10 -1.75
N GLN A 123 -13.13 17.79 -2.58
CA GLN A 123 -12.83 18.52 -3.81
C GLN A 123 -14.00 18.49 -4.80
N HIS A 124 -14.79 17.41 -4.81
CA HIS A 124 -15.91 17.22 -5.71
C HIS A 124 -17.29 17.57 -5.13
N ASP A 125 -17.39 18.03 -3.88
CA ASP A 125 -18.66 18.37 -3.20
C ASP A 125 -19.24 19.76 -3.55
N ASN A 126 -19.04 20.25 -4.78
CA ASN A 126 -19.53 21.55 -5.32
C ASN A 126 -19.30 22.81 -4.43
N ARG A 127 -18.59 22.69 -3.31
CA ARG A 127 -18.27 23.72 -2.32
C ARG A 127 -16.82 24.15 -2.42
N TRP A 128 -16.27 24.12 -3.63
CA TRP A 128 -14.89 24.49 -3.86
C TRP A 128 -14.80 25.49 -5.01
N PHE A 129 -14.85 26.77 -4.62
CA PHE A 129 -14.32 27.87 -5.42
C PHE A 129 -12.79 27.69 -5.48
N GLY A 130 -12.30 27.13 -6.60
CA GLY A 130 -10.95 27.38 -7.11
C GLY A 130 -9.76 26.85 -6.30
N LEU A 131 -8.66 26.60 -7.01
CA LEU A 131 -7.33 26.34 -6.45
C LEU A 131 -6.82 27.45 -5.49
N GLU A 132 -7.56 28.56 -5.30
CA GLU A 132 -7.22 29.65 -4.38
C GLU A 132 -7.23 29.23 -2.91
N SER A 133 -8.14 28.35 -2.49
CA SER A 133 -8.13 27.82 -1.11
C SER A 133 -7.16 26.65 -0.91
N PHE A 134 -6.61 26.10 -2.01
CA PHE A 134 -5.61 25.02 -1.96
C PHE A 134 -4.22 25.60 -1.72
N VAL A 135 -3.90 26.76 -2.31
CA VAL A 135 -2.60 27.45 -2.13
C VAL A 135 -2.48 28.06 -0.74
N SER A 136 -3.57 28.59 -0.19
CA SER A 136 -3.59 29.10 1.20
C SER A 136 -3.46 28.00 2.25
N GLU A 137 -3.96 26.78 1.98
CA GLU A 137 -3.81 25.62 2.88
C GLU A 137 -2.53 24.78 2.59
N LEU A 138 -1.91 24.92 1.41
CA LEU A 138 -0.58 24.38 1.09
C LEU A 138 0.55 25.22 1.69
N SER A 139 0.41 26.55 1.77
CA SER A 139 1.46 27.39 2.38
C SER A 139 1.59 27.12 3.88
N GLU A 140 0.51 26.75 4.56
CA GLU A 140 0.53 26.28 5.95
C GLU A 140 1.07 24.84 6.10
N LYS A 141 1.23 24.09 5.00
CA LYS A 141 1.73 22.71 4.99
C LYS A 141 2.69 22.46 3.83
N GLY A 142 3.86 23.10 3.88
CA GLY A 142 5.01 22.86 2.99
C GLY A 142 5.61 21.44 2.98
N HIS A 143 4.87 20.42 3.45
CA HIS A 143 5.32 19.03 3.52
C HIS A 143 5.36 18.33 2.17
N ILE A 144 4.44 18.61 1.24
CA ILE A 144 4.37 17.85 -0.03
C ILE A 144 5.52 18.25 -0.98
N VAL A 145 5.85 19.54 -1.07
CA VAL A 145 6.98 20.03 -1.88
C VAL A 145 8.32 19.61 -1.29
N SER A 146 8.47 19.62 0.04
CA SER A 146 9.69 19.13 0.70
C SER A 146 9.84 17.61 0.60
N GLU A 147 8.74 16.85 0.64
CA GLU A 147 8.74 15.41 0.43
C GLU A 147 9.16 15.09 -1.01
N ALA A 148 8.59 15.75 -2.03
CA ALA A 148 9.01 15.59 -3.43
C ALA A 148 10.49 15.94 -3.69
N LEU A 149 10.99 17.05 -3.13
CA LEU A 149 12.41 17.42 -3.22
C LEU A 149 13.32 16.42 -2.48
N SER A 150 12.85 15.85 -1.37
CA SER A 150 13.60 14.82 -0.66
C SER A 150 13.74 13.53 -1.47
N LEU A 151 12.74 13.15 -2.27
CA LEU A 151 12.79 11.96 -3.15
C LEU A 151 13.84 12.08 -4.26
N VAL A 152 14.08 13.29 -4.80
CA VAL A 152 15.13 13.52 -5.81
C VAL A 152 16.52 13.20 -5.22
N SER A 153 16.73 13.49 -3.94
CA SER A 153 17.95 13.10 -3.22
C SER A 153 18.00 11.61 -2.84
N GLU A 154 16.89 10.89 -2.98
CA GLU A 154 16.76 9.50 -2.51
C GLU A 154 17.31 8.46 -3.47
N ALA A 155 17.53 8.79 -4.75
CA ALA A 155 18.36 7.96 -5.63
C ALA A 155 19.78 7.75 -5.05
N ARG A 156 20.37 8.78 -4.41
CA ARG A 156 21.63 8.63 -3.66
C ARG A 156 21.45 7.80 -2.40
N LYS A 157 20.28 7.85 -1.74
CA LYS A 157 20.01 7.01 -0.55
C LYS A 157 19.91 5.54 -0.93
N LEU A 158 19.34 5.19 -2.08
CA LEU A 158 19.37 3.81 -2.61
C LEU A 158 20.81 3.35 -2.85
N GLN A 159 21.64 4.17 -3.49
CA GLN A 159 23.05 3.86 -3.70
C GLN A 159 23.80 3.64 -2.37
N LEU A 160 23.53 4.46 -1.36
CA LEU A 160 24.11 4.30 -0.03
C LEU A 160 23.61 3.04 0.69
N VAL A 161 22.31 2.72 0.60
CA VAL A 161 21.75 1.48 1.14
C VAL A 161 22.41 0.27 0.48
N GLN A 162 22.56 0.28 -0.85
CA GLN A 162 23.24 -0.78 -1.59
C GLN A 162 24.71 -0.91 -1.18
N GLN A 163 25.44 0.20 -1.10
CA GLN A 163 26.84 0.21 -0.67
C GLN A 163 27.01 -0.32 0.78
N GLN A 164 26.07 0.00 1.68
CA GLN A 164 26.09 -0.50 3.05
C GLN A 164 25.73 -1.99 3.16
N LEU A 165 24.88 -2.49 2.27
CA LEU A 165 24.56 -3.92 2.19
C LEU A 165 25.75 -4.72 1.65
N GLU A 166 26.42 -4.26 0.60
CA GLU A 166 27.55 -4.95 -0.04
C GLU A 166 28.87 -4.77 0.74
N GLY A 167 29.07 -3.63 1.40
CA GLY A 167 30.34 -3.23 2.00
C GLY A 167 30.53 -3.54 3.49
N SER A 168 29.51 -4.08 4.17
CA SER A 168 29.56 -4.35 5.61
C SER A 168 29.25 -5.81 5.91
N GLN A 169 30.05 -6.51 6.72
CA GLN A 169 29.70 -7.84 7.27
C GLN A 169 28.94 -7.75 8.60
N ASP A 170 28.74 -6.54 9.14
CA ASP A 170 27.99 -6.32 10.37
C ASP A 170 26.48 -6.44 10.10
N THR A 171 25.84 -7.41 10.74
CA THR A 171 24.42 -7.72 10.58
C THR A 171 23.51 -6.56 10.99
N ASP A 172 23.88 -5.79 12.01
CA ASP A 172 23.07 -4.66 12.49
C ASP A 172 23.11 -3.49 11.50
N VAL A 173 24.26 -3.29 10.85
CA VAL A 173 24.42 -2.28 9.79
C VAL A 173 23.58 -2.65 8.57
N GLN A 174 23.65 -3.91 8.12
CA GLN A 174 22.84 -4.40 7.00
C GLN A 174 21.34 -4.32 7.29
N MET A 175 20.91 -4.68 8.51
CA MET A 175 19.51 -4.56 8.95
C MET A 175 19.01 -3.11 8.95
N LYS A 176 19.84 -2.16 9.38
CA LYS A 176 19.48 -0.73 9.32
C LYS A 176 19.35 -0.26 7.88
N ALA A 177 20.28 -0.63 7.01
CA ALA A 177 20.23 -0.28 5.59
C ALA A 177 18.99 -0.86 4.90
N LEU A 178 18.64 -2.13 5.16
CA LEU A 178 17.46 -2.77 4.60
C LEU A 178 16.15 -2.09 5.06
N ASN A 179 16.02 -1.76 6.35
CA ASN A 179 14.87 -1.00 6.84
C ASN A 179 14.78 0.41 6.25
N GLN A 180 15.92 1.07 5.99
CA GLN A 180 15.94 2.35 5.28
C GLN A 180 15.46 2.21 3.83
N GLY A 181 15.88 1.16 3.13
CA GLY A 181 15.40 0.82 1.80
C GLY A 181 13.89 0.59 1.78
N ILE A 182 13.35 -0.23 2.69
CA ILE A 182 11.90 -0.48 2.82
C ILE A 182 11.14 0.83 3.08
N ASN A 183 11.66 1.69 3.97
CA ASN A 183 11.03 2.97 4.27
C ASN A 183 10.95 3.88 3.04
N LEU A 184 12.01 3.91 2.24
CA LEU A 184 12.06 4.68 1.01
C LEU A 184 11.04 4.17 -0.01
N VAL A 185 11.07 2.87 -0.29
CA VAL A 185 10.12 2.21 -1.19
C VAL A 185 8.68 2.44 -0.74
N TRP A 186 8.42 2.38 0.57
CA TRP A 186 7.11 2.70 1.14
C TRP A 186 6.63 4.13 0.85
N LYS A 187 7.51 5.12 1.00
CA LYS A 187 7.19 6.53 0.70
C LYS A 187 6.89 6.71 -0.78
N LEU A 188 7.72 6.13 -1.63
CA LEU A 188 7.56 6.14 -3.08
C LEU A 188 6.23 5.52 -3.49
N GLY A 189 5.90 4.32 -3.01
CA GLY A 189 4.63 3.69 -3.34
C GLY A 189 3.41 4.45 -2.81
N LYS A 190 3.47 5.10 -1.64
CA LYS A 190 2.37 5.97 -1.18
C LYS A 190 2.09 7.13 -2.13
N LEU A 191 3.11 7.67 -2.80
CA LEU A 191 2.94 8.73 -3.79
C LEU A 191 2.32 8.18 -5.08
N GLU A 192 2.73 6.99 -5.50
CA GLU A 192 2.08 6.27 -6.61
C GLU A 192 0.58 6.08 -6.32
N ILE A 193 0.26 5.55 -5.14
CA ILE A 193 -1.11 5.30 -4.68
C ILE A 193 -1.90 6.60 -4.69
N GLU A 194 -1.33 7.69 -4.18
CA GLU A 194 -2.00 8.99 -4.21
C GLU A 194 -2.30 9.44 -5.64
N GLN A 195 -1.30 9.41 -6.53
CA GLN A 195 -1.49 9.79 -7.92
C GLN A 195 -2.55 8.93 -8.62
N VAL A 196 -2.51 7.61 -8.43
CA VAL A 196 -3.43 6.64 -9.04
C VAL A 196 -4.85 6.88 -8.56
N LEU A 197 -5.06 6.99 -7.25
CA LEU A 197 -6.39 7.15 -6.68
C LEU A 197 -7.03 8.49 -7.06
N ARG A 198 -6.25 9.57 -7.10
CA ARG A 198 -6.75 10.88 -7.55
C ARG A 198 -7.20 10.83 -9.01
N GLN A 199 -6.40 10.24 -9.90
CA GLN A 199 -6.77 10.09 -11.31
C GLN A 199 -8.00 9.19 -11.50
N ALA A 200 -8.10 8.10 -10.74
CA ALA A 200 -9.27 7.22 -10.77
C ALA A 200 -10.55 7.92 -10.28
N CYS A 201 -10.46 8.68 -9.18
CA CYS A 201 -11.57 9.50 -8.68
C CYS A 201 -11.98 10.56 -9.70
N GLU A 202 -11.01 11.30 -10.25
CA GLU A 202 -11.25 12.34 -11.24
C GLU A 202 -11.95 11.77 -12.48
N LYS A 203 -11.47 10.63 -13.02
CA LYS A 203 -12.11 9.93 -14.14
C LYS A 203 -13.55 9.53 -13.79
N MET A 204 -13.76 8.85 -12.66
CA MET A 204 -15.10 8.45 -12.20
C MET A 204 -16.07 9.64 -12.13
N PHE A 205 -15.64 10.77 -11.53
CA PHE A 205 -16.49 11.95 -11.40
C PHE A 205 -16.71 12.69 -12.72
N LYS A 206 -15.73 12.71 -13.63
CA LYS A 206 -15.88 13.27 -14.98
C LYS A 206 -16.88 12.48 -15.82
N ASP A 207 -16.86 11.16 -15.70
CA ASP A 207 -17.75 10.26 -16.45
C ASP A 207 -19.20 10.30 -15.90
N CYS A 208 -19.40 10.71 -14.64
CA CYS A 208 -20.71 10.90 -14.02
C CYS A 208 -21.39 12.23 -14.40
N LYS A 209 -22.22 12.22 -15.45
CA LYS A 209 -22.93 13.41 -15.96
C LYS A 209 -24.12 13.86 -15.08
N ASP A 210 -24.78 12.94 -14.37
CA ASP A 210 -25.93 13.29 -13.53
C ASP A 210 -25.50 13.89 -12.17
N LYS A 211 -26.00 15.10 -11.88
CA LYS A 211 -25.63 15.85 -10.67
C LYS A 211 -26.09 15.17 -9.38
N LYS A 212 -27.24 14.48 -9.40
CA LYS A 212 -27.79 13.82 -8.20
C LYS A 212 -26.97 12.57 -7.86
N THR A 213 -26.66 11.77 -8.87
CA THR A 213 -25.79 10.59 -8.79
C THR A 213 -24.39 11.00 -8.35
N ARG A 214 -23.84 12.07 -8.93
CA ARG A 214 -22.53 12.60 -8.53
C ARG A 214 -22.47 12.98 -7.05
N LYS A 215 -23.51 13.62 -6.50
CA LYS A 215 -23.59 13.92 -5.06
C LYS A 215 -23.59 12.67 -4.19
N LYS A 216 -24.36 11.64 -4.58
CA LYS A 216 -24.38 10.36 -3.86
C LYS A 216 -23.02 9.65 -3.92
N LEU A 217 -22.32 9.72 -5.06
CA LEU A 217 -20.97 9.18 -5.21
C LEU A 217 -19.97 9.91 -4.30
N VAL A 218 -20.04 11.24 -4.22
CA VAL A 218 -19.23 12.04 -3.28
C VAL A 218 -19.48 11.62 -1.83
N ASP A 219 -20.75 11.49 -1.43
CA ASP A 219 -21.11 11.07 -0.08
C ASP A 219 -20.64 9.63 0.23
N GLY A 220 -20.78 8.71 -0.74
CA GLY A 220 -20.31 7.33 -0.63
C GLY A 220 -18.79 7.23 -0.53
N LEU A 221 -18.06 7.98 -1.35
CA LEU A 221 -16.59 8.02 -1.34
C LEU A 221 -16.07 8.56 0.00
N ARG A 222 -16.68 9.63 0.51
CA ARG A 222 -16.38 10.16 1.85
C ARG A 222 -16.61 9.10 2.93
N LYS A 223 -17.75 8.40 2.86
CA LYS A 223 -18.11 7.38 3.85
C LYS A 223 -17.15 6.19 3.85
N LEU A 224 -16.78 5.71 2.65
CA LEU A 224 -15.80 4.64 2.49
C LEU A 224 -14.44 5.04 3.08
N GLY A 225 -13.97 6.26 2.78
CA GLY A 225 -12.73 6.77 3.35
C GLY A 225 -12.75 6.90 4.89
N GLU A 226 -13.88 7.31 5.46
CA GLU A 226 -14.08 7.33 6.92
C GLU A 226 -14.00 5.92 7.54
N MET A 227 -14.60 4.92 6.88
CA MET A 227 -14.55 3.52 7.34
C MET A 227 -13.10 3.01 7.35
N TYR A 228 -12.35 3.26 6.28
CA TYR A 228 -10.94 2.86 6.18
C TYR A 228 -10.10 3.49 7.29
N GLN A 229 -10.21 4.82 7.49
CA GLN A 229 -9.45 5.49 8.56
C GLN A 229 -9.86 5.02 9.96
N LYS A 230 -11.16 4.80 10.19
CA LYS A 230 -11.67 4.33 11.49
C LYS A 230 -11.13 2.95 11.82
N ALA A 231 -11.14 2.03 10.86
CA ALA A 231 -10.62 0.68 11.04
C ALA A 231 -9.12 0.69 11.30
N ALA A 232 -8.34 1.41 10.49
CA ALA A 232 -6.90 1.54 10.68
C ALA A 232 -6.50 2.14 12.05
N LYS A 233 -7.23 3.16 12.51
CA LYS A 233 -6.98 3.79 13.83
C LYS A 233 -7.21 2.83 15.00
N LYS A 234 -8.14 1.87 14.87
CA LYS A 234 -8.36 0.84 15.91
C LYS A 234 -7.16 -0.08 16.08
N VAL A 235 -6.39 -0.31 15.01
CA VAL A 235 -5.16 -1.11 15.05
C VAL A 235 -3.98 -0.34 15.67
N GLY A 236 -4.06 1.00 15.75
CA GLY A 236 -3.04 1.82 16.41
C GLY A 236 -1.85 2.21 15.53
N VAL A 237 -2.04 2.33 14.21
CA VAL A 237 -0.95 2.59 13.25
C VAL A 237 -0.78 4.09 12.96
N ALA A 238 0.48 4.55 12.89
CA ALA A 238 0.80 5.91 12.47
C ALA A 238 0.74 6.05 10.93
N ARG A 239 0.11 7.12 10.44
CA ARG A 239 -0.12 7.39 8.99
C ARG A 239 1.11 7.30 8.08
N ARG A 240 2.32 7.43 8.64
CA ARG A 240 3.56 7.41 7.86
C ARG A 240 4.42 6.17 8.10
N ALA A 241 4.05 5.29 9.03
CA ALA A 241 4.86 4.12 9.35
C ALA A 241 4.88 3.16 8.16
N ALA A 242 6.08 2.81 7.73
CA ALA A 242 6.30 1.66 6.86
C ALA A 242 6.27 0.39 7.74
N PRO A 243 5.77 -0.74 7.21
CA PRO A 243 6.13 -2.04 7.74
C PRO A 243 7.65 -2.20 7.86
N THR A 244 8.08 -2.93 8.87
CA THR A 244 9.45 -3.31 9.14
C THR A 244 9.68 -4.77 8.76
N ILE A 245 10.95 -5.18 8.68
CA ILE A 245 11.31 -6.60 8.45
C ILE A 245 10.67 -7.53 9.49
N ASN A 246 10.49 -7.06 10.73
CA ASN A 246 9.84 -7.85 11.76
C ASN A 246 8.34 -8.07 11.48
N ASP A 247 7.65 -7.06 10.93
CA ASP A 247 6.23 -7.22 10.55
C ASP A 247 6.06 -8.28 9.45
N PHE A 248 7.04 -8.40 8.54
CA PHE A 248 7.08 -9.48 7.55
C PHE A 248 7.41 -10.83 8.19
N GLY A 249 8.43 -10.88 9.06
CA GLY A 249 8.82 -12.11 9.77
C GLY A 249 7.72 -12.70 10.63
N GLU A 250 6.94 -11.85 11.31
CA GLU A 250 5.77 -12.28 12.08
C GLU A 250 4.66 -12.83 11.19
N HIS A 251 4.44 -12.24 10.01
CA HIS A 251 3.40 -12.68 9.07
C HIS A 251 3.76 -14.01 8.39
N PHE A 252 5.02 -14.20 8.02
CA PHE A 252 5.47 -15.39 7.27
C PHE A 252 6.05 -16.51 8.14
N GLY A 253 6.35 -16.23 9.41
CA GLY A 253 7.09 -17.15 10.27
C GLY A 253 8.59 -17.24 9.94
N GLY A 254 9.14 -16.25 9.22
CA GLY A 254 10.52 -16.27 8.73
C GLY A 254 10.77 -15.30 7.56
N VAL A 255 11.77 -15.60 6.73
CA VAL A 255 12.01 -14.90 5.45
C VAL A 255 10.81 -15.16 4.52
N PRO A 256 10.33 -14.17 3.73
CA PRO A 256 9.21 -14.35 2.84
C PRO A 256 9.61 -15.36 1.76
N PRO A 257 8.72 -16.29 1.39
CA PRO A 257 9.01 -17.22 0.31
C PRO A 257 9.20 -16.47 -1.02
N THR A 258 10.01 -17.01 -1.92
CA THR A 258 10.12 -16.47 -3.28
C THR A 258 8.84 -16.75 -4.08
N GLU A 259 8.62 -16.00 -5.17
CA GLU A 259 7.42 -16.16 -6.00
C GLU A 259 7.27 -17.61 -6.55
N GLN A 260 8.39 -18.28 -6.84
CA GLN A 260 8.42 -19.69 -7.25
C GLN A 260 8.02 -20.66 -6.13
N GLN A 261 8.50 -20.44 -4.89
CA GLN A 261 8.18 -21.31 -3.75
C GLN A 261 6.69 -21.31 -3.40
N GLN A 262 6.01 -20.19 -3.66
CA GLN A 262 4.59 -20.05 -3.38
C GLN A 262 3.70 -20.62 -4.49
N GLN A 263 4.15 -20.56 -5.76
CA GLN A 263 3.47 -21.21 -6.89
C GLN A 263 3.58 -22.75 -6.82
N ASP A 264 4.71 -23.26 -6.34
CA ASP A 264 4.95 -24.70 -6.19
C ASP A 264 4.37 -25.29 -4.89
N GLY A 265 3.64 -24.49 -4.09
CA GLY A 265 3.08 -24.91 -2.80
C GLY A 265 4.13 -25.32 -1.76
N THR A 266 5.41 -25.05 -2.02
CA THR A 266 6.55 -25.40 -1.17
C THR A 266 6.82 -24.26 -0.20
N ALA A 267 5.79 -23.83 0.56
CA ALA A 267 6.02 -23.01 1.73
C ALA A 267 6.74 -23.88 2.77
N ILE A 268 7.99 -23.53 3.08
CA ILE A 268 8.76 -24.17 4.14
C ILE A 268 7.92 -24.09 5.42
N GLY A 269 7.61 -25.25 5.98
CA GLY A 269 6.60 -25.44 7.02
C GLY A 269 6.81 -24.57 8.25
N GLY A 270 5.82 -23.72 8.53
CA GLY A 270 5.64 -23.03 9.80
C GLY A 270 4.70 -23.81 10.72
N ASN A 271 5.27 -24.80 11.41
CA ASN A 271 4.78 -25.46 12.63
C ASN A 271 3.53 -26.37 12.54
N GLU A 272 3.80 -27.67 12.40
CA GLU A 272 2.96 -28.74 12.90
C GLU A 272 2.61 -28.51 14.39
N GLY A 273 1.35 -28.79 14.74
CA GLY A 273 0.97 -29.18 16.11
C GLY A 273 1.01 -28.10 17.17
N LYS A 274 -0.13 -27.40 17.36
CA LYS A 274 -0.55 -27.04 18.73
C LYS A 274 -0.73 -28.35 19.51
N LYS A 275 0.31 -28.80 20.22
CA LYS A 275 0.15 -29.78 21.30
C LYS A 275 -0.64 -29.09 22.42
N ALA A 276 -1.94 -29.37 22.46
CA ALA A 276 -2.76 -29.05 23.60
C ALA A 276 -2.19 -29.78 24.82
N LYS A 277 -1.94 -29.04 25.90
CA LYS A 277 -1.48 -29.59 27.17
C LYS A 277 -2.62 -30.42 27.77
N GLY A 278 -2.53 -31.75 27.68
CA GLY A 278 -3.37 -32.65 28.48
C GLY A 278 -3.14 -32.36 29.97
N LYS A 279 -4.16 -32.58 30.80
CA LYS A 279 -4.18 -32.26 32.25
C LYS A 279 -3.13 -33.01 33.09
N ASP A 280 -2.27 -33.80 32.46
CA ASP A 280 -1.45 -34.83 33.11
C ASP A 280 0.06 -34.55 32.95
N GLY A 281 0.44 -33.41 32.34
CA GLY A 281 1.80 -32.88 32.40
C GLY A 281 2.89 -33.65 31.63
N LYS A 282 2.54 -34.57 30.72
CA LYS A 282 3.50 -35.22 29.82
C LYS A 282 3.35 -34.74 28.37
N TRP A 283 4.47 -34.49 27.71
CA TRP A 283 4.56 -34.15 26.30
C TRP A 283 4.46 -35.44 25.46
N VAL A 284 3.49 -35.53 24.55
CA VAL A 284 3.52 -36.46 23.39
C VAL A 284 3.95 -35.63 22.22
#